data_AF-A0A1I7B0F6-F1
#
_entry.id   AF-A0A1I7B0F6-F1
#
_cell.length_a   1.000
_cell.length_b   1.000
_cell.length_c   1.000
_cell.angle_alpha   90.00
_cell.angle_beta   90.00
_cell.angle_gamma   90.00
#
_symmetry.space_group_name_H-M   'P 1'
#
loop_
_entity.id
_entity.type
_entity.pdbx_description
1 polymer ?
#
loop_
_entity_poly.entity_id
_entity_poly.type
_entity_poly.pdbx_seq_one_letter_code
_entity_poly.pdbx_strand_id
1 'polypeptide(L)' 'MTGAEKEPGIDPVVDRLAARFPHVPRWHIAGVVGEEFDALNAGRIRTFIPTLAERGARVRLQSEFGLRAATD' A
#
# COMPACT_ATOMS: atom_id res chain seq x y z
N MET A 1 -15.84 -21.74 -16.06
CA MET A 1 -15.84 -20.58 -15.15
C MET A 1 -14.54 -20.62 -14.36
N THR A 2 -13.48 -20.04 -14.89
CA THR A 2 -12.21 -19.85 -14.17
C THR A 2 -12.35 -18.52 -13.43
N GLY A 3 -12.55 -18.60 -12.12
CA GLY A 3 -12.46 -17.43 -11.25
C GLY A 3 -11.05 -16.88 -11.37
N ALA A 4 -10.90 -15.83 -12.18
CA ALA A 4 -9.73 -14.98 -12.14
C ALA A 4 -9.78 -14.24 -10.80
N GLU A 5 -9.37 -14.93 -9.74
CA GLU A 5 -8.94 -14.34 -8.49
C GLU A 5 -7.73 -13.47 -8.85
N LYS A 6 -8.01 -12.25 -9.30
CA LYS A 6 -7.00 -11.22 -9.52
C LYS A 6 -6.33 -11.04 -8.16
N GLU A 7 -5.10 -11.57 -8.01
CA GLU A 7 -4.24 -11.19 -6.90
C GLU A 7 -4.33 -9.65 -6.76
N PRO A 8 -4.61 -9.11 -5.57
CA PRO A 8 -4.71 -7.66 -5.40
C PRO A 8 -3.34 -7.08 -5.74
N GLY A 9 -3.23 -6.51 -6.94
CA GLY A 9 -2.00 -5.90 -7.43
C GLY A 9 -1.66 -4.63 -6.64
N ILE A 10 -0.46 -4.11 -6.90
CA ILE A 10 0.04 -2.85 -6.33
C ILE A 10 -0.88 -1.66 -6.70
N ASP A 11 -1.44 -1.65 -7.91
CA ASP A 11 -2.23 -0.50 -8.43
C ASP A 11 -3.48 -0.17 -7.59
N PRO A 12 -4.37 -1.13 -7.24
CA PRO A 12 -5.49 -0.87 -6.33
C PRO A 12 -5.08 -0.31 -4.96
N VAL A 13 -3.91 -0.68 -4.44
CA VAL A 13 -3.38 -0.18 -3.16
C VAL A 13 -2.93 1.28 -3.34
N VAL A 14 -2.21 1.56 -4.43
CA VAL A 14 -1.78 2.92 -4.77
C VAL A 14 -2.97 3.85 -4.97
N ASP A 15 -4.06 3.38 -5.59
CA ASP A 15 -5.28 4.17 -5.77
C ASP A 15 -5.93 4.56 -4.45
N ARG A 16 -6.08 3.61 -3.51
CA ARG A 16 -6.65 3.91 -2.18
C ARG A 16 -5.78 4.88 -1.39
N LEU A 17 -4.45 4.69 -1.43
CA LEU A 17 -3.52 5.58 -0.74
C LEU A 17 -3.48 6.98 -1.38
N ALA A 18 -3.53 7.09 -2.71
CA ALA A 18 -3.61 8.39 -3.38
C ALA A 18 -4.88 9.15 -3.01
N ALA A 19 -6.01 8.46 -2.84
CA ALA A 19 -7.25 9.07 -2.36
C ALA A 19 -7.14 9.55 -0.89
N ARG A 20 -6.41 8.80 -0.03
CA ARG A 20 -6.20 9.14 1.38
C ARG A 20 -5.13 10.24 1.59
N PHE A 21 -4.16 10.32 0.67
CA PHE A 21 -3.02 11.24 0.70
C PHE A 21 -2.94 12.06 -0.59
N PRO A 22 -3.93 12.92 -0.89
CA PRO A 22 -4.02 13.61 -2.18
C PRO A 22 -2.92 14.66 -2.42
N HIS A 23 -2.18 15.03 -1.36
CA HIS A 23 -1.05 15.97 -1.42
C HIS A 23 0.29 15.26 -1.68
N VAL A 24 0.34 13.93 -1.61
CA VAL A 24 1.54 13.16 -1.87
C VAL A 24 1.55 12.76 -3.36
N PRO A 25 2.65 13.01 -4.09
CA PRO A 25 2.75 12.59 -5.49
C PRO A 25 2.54 11.08 -5.65
N ARG A 26 1.70 10.69 -6.61
CA ARG A 26 1.35 9.28 -6.87
C ARG A 26 2.58 8.38 -7.09
N TRP A 27 3.62 8.89 -7.76
CA TRP A 27 4.86 8.14 -8.00
C TRP A 27 5.59 7.79 -6.70
N HIS A 28 5.52 8.66 -5.70
CA HIS A 28 6.11 8.43 -4.39
C HIS A 28 5.33 7.36 -3.61
N ILE A 29 4.00 7.43 -3.65
CA ILE A 29 3.11 6.40 -3.09
C ILE A 29 3.40 5.02 -3.72
N ALA A 30 3.54 4.95 -5.04
CA ALA A 30 3.87 3.72 -5.74
C ALA A 30 5.23 3.14 -5.33
N GLY A 31 6.24 4.00 -5.13
CA GLY A 31 7.56 3.59 -4.63
C GLY A 31 7.48 2.95 -3.24
N VAL A 32 6.81 3.61 -2.30
CA VAL A 32 6.64 3.08 -0.93
C VAL A 32 5.86 1.76 -0.92
N VAL A 33 4.77 1.65 -1.69
CA VAL A 33 4.00 0.40 -1.79
C VAL A 33 4.86 -0.73 -2.38
N GLY A 34 5.68 -0.44 -3.39
CA GLY A 34 6.61 -1.41 -3.98
C GLY A 34 7.65 -1.92 -2.98
N GLU A 35 8.30 -1.00 -2.24
CA GLU A 35 9.27 -1.36 -1.19
C GLU A 35 8.66 -2.29 -0.13
N GLU A 36 7.46 -1.96 0.35
CA GLU A 36 6.79 -2.76 1.37
C GLU A 36 6.34 -4.12 0.80
N PHE A 37 5.90 -4.16 -0.46
CA PHE A 37 5.55 -5.41 -1.14
C PHE A 37 6.77 -6.34 -1.25
N ASP A 38 7.92 -5.80 -1.66
CA ASP A 38 9.18 -6.55 -1.79
C ASP A 38 9.68 -7.05 -0.43
N ALA A 39 9.61 -6.21 0.61
CA ALA A 39 9.99 -6.59 1.97
C ALA A 39 9.13 -7.76 2.52
N LEU A 40 7.84 -7.78 2.17
CA LEU A 40 6.91 -8.82 2.59
C LEU A 40 6.97 -10.08 1.70
N ASN A 41 7.39 -9.95 0.44
CA ASN A 41 7.58 -11.06 -0.50
C ASN A 41 8.77 -11.97 -0.09
N ALA A 42 9.59 -11.57 0.88
CA ALA A 42 10.59 -12.42 1.52
C ALA A 42 9.95 -13.59 2.33
N GLY A 43 8.66 -13.51 2.68
CA GLY A 43 7.90 -14.55 3.36
C GLY A 43 6.86 -15.20 2.45
N ARG A 44 6.79 -16.54 2.46
CA ARG A 44 6.00 -17.41 1.56
C ARG A 44 4.46 -17.25 1.65
N ILE A 45 3.93 -16.16 2.21
CA ILE A 45 2.49 -15.92 2.39
C ILE A 45 2.12 -14.63 1.65
N ARG A 46 1.66 -14.79 0.40
CA ARG A 46 1.31 -13.68 -0.51
C ARG A 46 -0.06 -13.07 -0.27
N THR A 47 -0.97 -13.79 0.39
CA THR A 47 -2.37 -13.39 0.56
C THR A 47 -2.56 -12.14 1.43
N PHE A 48 -1.58 -11.82 2.28
CA PHE A 48 -1.64 -10.67 3.20
C PHE A 48 -0.69 -9.53 2.83
N ILE A 49 0.13 -9.69 1.79
CA ILE A 49 1.14 -8.70 1.39
C ILE A 49 0.53 -7.32 1.11
N PRO A 50 -0.57 -7.20 0.33
CA PRO A 50 -1.14 -5.89 0.03
C PRO A 50 -1.61 -5.14 1.28
N THR A 51 -2.26 -5.83 2.21
CA THR A 51 -2.79 -5.25 3.45
C THR A 51 -1.66 -4.82 4.40
N LEU A 52 -0.61 -5.63 4.50
CA LEU A 52 0.55 -5.31 5.33
C LEU A 52 1.36 -4.16 4.74
N ALA A 53 1.52 -4.12 3.41
CA ALA A 53 2.17 -3.02 2.69
C ALA A 53 1.40 -1.70 2.86
N GLU A 54 0.07 -1.74 2.73
CA GLU A 54 -0.79 -0.59 2.96
C GLU A 54 -0.64 -0.04 4.39
N ARG A 55 -0.59 -0.93 5.38
CA ARG A 55 -0.40 -0.53 6.78
C ARG A 55 0.99 0.07 7.04
N GLY A 56 2.05 -0.53 6.51
CA GLY A 56 3.42 -0.03 6.62
C GLY A 56 3.59 1.35 5.97
N ALA A 57 3.12 1.48 4.73
CA ALA A 57 3.11 2.75 3.99
C ALA A 57 2.38 3.84 4.75
N ARG A 58 1.19 3.55 5.31
CA ARG A 58 0.40 4.49 6.10
C ARG A 58 1.16 4.97 7.35
N VAL A 59 1.92 4.12 8.02
CA VAL A 59 2.70 4.53 9.21
C VAL A 59 3.86 5.42 8.81
N ARG A 60 4.61 5.07 7.75
CA ARG A 60 5.74 5.87 7.26
C ARG A 60 5.28 7.26 6.80
N LEU A 61 4.22 7.34 6.02
CA LEU A 61 3.66 8.62 5.54
C LEU A 61 3.16 9.51 6.70
N GLN A 62 2.55 8.93 7.74
CA GLN A 62 2.17 9.73 8.93
C GLN A 62 3.38 10.28 9.67
N SER A 63 4.46 9.50 9.77
CA SER A 63 5.70 9.92 10.41
C SER A 63 6.43 11.00 9.62
N GLU A 64 6.45 10.88 8.29
CA GLU A 64 7.18 11.79 7.40
C GLU A 64 6.48 13.15 7.28
N PHE A 65 5.14 13.17 7.27
CA PHE A 65 4.36 14.39 7.06
C PHE A 65 3.71 14.95 8.33
N GLY A 66 3.93 14.32 9.50
CA GLY A 66 3.35 14.77 10.78
C GLY A 66 1.81 14.71 10.81
N LEU A 67 1.20 13.95 9.92
CA LEU A 67 -0.25 13.84 9.78
C LEU A 67 -0.76 12.70 10.65
N ARG A 68 -1.76 12.97 11.51
CA ARG A 68 -2.59 11.90 12.07
C ARG A 68 -3.60 11.49 10.99
N ALA A 69 -3.52 10.25 10.53
CA ALA A 69 -4.48 9.75 9.56
C ALA A 69 -5.88 9.78 10.21
N ALA A 70 -6.81 10.55 9.64
CA ALA A 70 -8.20 10.58 10.03
C ALA A 70 -8.71 9.12 10.17
N THR A 71 -9.23 8.79 11.34
CA THR A 71 -9.78 7.46 11.64
C THR A 71 -11.16 7.38 11.02
N ASP A 72 -11.33 6.43 10.10
CA ASP A 72 -12.58 5.74 9.77
C ASP A 72 -12.15 4.39 9.20
#